data_AF-A0A379SZI6-F1
#
_entry.id   AF-A0A379SZI6-F1
#
_cell.length_a   1.000
_cell.length_b   1.000
_cell.length_c   1.000
_cell.angle_alpha   90.00
_cell.angle_beta   90.00
_cell.angle_gamma   90.00
#
_symmetry.space_group_name_H-M   'P 1'
#
loop_
_entity.id
_entity.type
_entity.pdbx_description
1 polymer ?
#
loop_
_entity_poly.entity_id
_entity_poly.type
_entity_poly.pdbx_seq_one_letter_code
_entity_poly.pdbx_strand_id
1 'polypeptide(L)'
;MWAEVQGNPHLLTAGADSSVNMEGKETRFGVLASSLFAVVTTAASCGAVDAMHDSFTALGGMVPMWLMQIGEVVFGGVGSGLYGMLLFVLLAVFIAGLMIGRTPEYLGKKIDVREMKMTALAILVTPMLVLLGSALAMMTDAGRSAMLNPGPHGF
;
A
#
# COMPACT_ATOMS: atom_id res chain seq x y z
N MET A 1 10.06 6.21 7.57
CA MET A 1 11.04 7.03 8.32
C MET A 1 12.26 6.23 8.75
N TRP A 2 12.18 5.31 9.73
CA TRP A 2 13.37 4.59 10.23
C TRP A 2 14.17 3.87 9.14
N ALA A 3 13.51 3.16 8.21
CA ALA A 3 14.17 2.43 7.13
C ALA A 3 15.02 3.34 6.23
N GLU A 4 14.52 4.53 5.87
CA GLU A 4 15.24 5.47 5.02
C GLU A 4 16.40 6.17 5.75
N VAL A 5 16.32 6.29 7.08
CA VAL A 5 17.43 6.81 7.91
C VAL A 5 18.55 5.77 8.01
N GLN A 6 18.22 4.48 8.14
CA GLN A 6 19.22 3.41 8.02
C GLN A 6 19.85 3.43 6.63
N GLY A 7 19.01 3.58 5.62
CA GLY A 7 19.39 3.86 4.24
C GLY A 7 20.22 2.76 3.60
N ASN A 8 21.25 3.13 2.84
CA ASN A 8 22.08 2.20 2.09
C ASN A 8 23.45 2.02 2.76
N PRO A 9 23.78 0.82 3.30
CA PRO A 9 25.07 0.58 3.94
C PRO A 9 26.26 0.71 2.97
N HIS A 10 26.03 0.55 1.66
CA HIS A 10 27.09 0.68 0.66
C HIS A 10 27.63 2.11 0.54
N LEU A 11 26.84 3.13 0.91
CA LEU A 11 27.28 4.53 0.91
C LEU A 11 28.42 4.75 1.91
N LEU A 12 28.32 4.17 3.11
CA LEU A 12 29.38 4.25 4.13
C LEU A 12 30.65 3.54 3.65
N THR A 13 30.52 2.38 2.99
CA THR A 13 31.68 1.66 2.44
C THR A 13 32.35 2.43 1.29
N ALA A 14 31.59 3.28 0.58
CA ALA A 14 32.09 4.13 -0.49
C ALA A 14 32.69 5.47 0.02
N GLY A 15 32.70 5.71 1.33
CA GLY A 15 33.27 6.92 1.94
C GLY A 15 32.31 8.11 2.03
N ALA A 16 30.99 7.89 1.92
CA ALA A 16 30.01 8.94 2.19
C ALA A 16 29.94 9.27 3.69
N ASP A 17 29.46 10.49 4.00
CA ASP A 17 29.35 11.00 5.37
C ASP A 17 28.33 10.24 6.23
N SER A 18 27.31 9.63 5.59
CA SER A 18 26.32 8.80 6.27
C SER A 18 25.71 7.74 5.34
N SER A 19 25.01 6.76 5.91
CA SER A 19 24.23 5.78 5.14
C SER A 19 22.86 6.28 4.71
N VAL A 20 22.47 7.50 5.09
CA VAL A 20 21.13 8.06 4.87
C VAL A 20 20.76 8.00 3.38
N ASN A 21 19.57 7.46 3.07
CA ASN A 21 19.17 7.27 1.69
C ASN A 21 18.67 8.57 1.04
N MET A 22 19.59 9.28 0.39
CA MET A 22 19.27 10.44 -0.45
C MET A 22 18.97 10.07 -1.90
N GLU A 23 19.08 8.80 -2.29
CA GLU A 23 18.73 8.34 -3.64
C GLU A 23 17.22 8.53 -3.86
N GLY A 24 16.88 9.21 -4.97
CA GLY A 24 15.51 9.61 -5.30
C GLY A 24 14.88 10.62 -4.33
N LYS A 25 15.64 11.32 -3.49
CA LYS A 25 15.12 12.35 -2.56
C LYS A 25 15.54 13.76 -2.99
N GLU A 26 14.71 14.74 -2.65
CA GLU A 26 14.98 16.16 -2.89
C GLU A 26 15.65 16.81 -1.67
N THR A 27 16.70 17.61 -1.91
CA THR A 27 17.43 18.33 -0.84
C THR A 27 16.55 19.34 -0.10
N ARG A 28 15.49 19.84 -0.75
CA ARG A 28 14.51 20.78 -0.21
C ARG A 28 13.68 20.18 0.94
N PHE A 29 13.37 18.88 0.86
CA PHE A 29 12.51 18.19 1.81
C PHE A 29 13.32 17.33 2.79
N GLY A 30 14.39 16.70 2.30
CA GLY A 30 15.18 15.75 3.06
C GLY A 30 14.45 14.42 3.34
N VAL A 31 15.15 13.48 3.95
CA VAL A 31 14.70 12.09 4.06
C VAL A 31 13.43 11.92 4.88
N LEU A 32 13.30 12.63 5.99
CA LEU A 32 12.14 12.47 6.87
C LEU A 32 10.86 12.92 6.18
N ALA A 33 10.86 14.11 5.57
CA ALA A 33 9.70 14.65 4.88
C ALA A 33 9.34 13.82 3.65
N SER A 34 10.30 13.43 2.82
CA SER A 34 10.03 12.56 1.68
C SER A 34 9.51 11.18 2.10
N SER A 35 10.04 10.59 3.18
CA SER A 35 9.53 9.30 3.68
C SER A 35 8.14 9.42 4.31
N LEU A 36 7.79 10.58 4.86
CA LEU A 36 6.43 10.87 5.33
C LEU A 36 5.48 11.02 4.16
N PHE A 37 5.87 11.80 3.15
CA PHE A 37 5.06 12.05 1.97
C PHE A 37 4.78 10.78 1.19
N ALA A 38 5.78 9.90 1.05
CA ALA A 38 5.61 8.56 0.47
C ALA A 38 4.50 7.76 1.18
N VAL A 39 4.46 7.76 2.52
CA VAL A 39 3.40 7.09 3.27
C VAL A 39 2.05 7.79 3.09
N VAL A 40 2.02 9.12 3.14
CA VAL A 40 0.79 9.91 2.98
C VAL A 40 0.16 9.69 1.62
N THR A 41 0.94 9.80 0.55
CA THR A 41 0.44 9.73 -0.83
C THR A 41 -0.08 8.34 -1.19
N THR A 42 0.55 7.28 -0.70
CA THR A 42 0.10 5.90 -0.95
C THR A 42 -1.00 5.45 0.00
N ALA A 43 -1.06 5.95 1.24
CA ALA A 43 -2.17 5.68 2.13
C ALA A 43 -3.45 6.38 1.67
N ALA A 44 -3.33 7.62 1.20
CA ALA A 44 -4.45 8.46 0.80
C ALA A 44 -4.85 8.32 -0.69
N SER A 45 -4.35 7.31 -1.41
CA SER A 45 -4.64 7.12 -2.85
C SER A 45 -4.41 8.40 -3.69
N CYS A 46 -3.42 9.22 -3.30
CA CYS A 46 -3.17 10.48 -3.99
C CYS A 46 -2.36 10.25 -5.27
N GLY A 47 -1.30 9.43 -5.18
CA GLY A 47 -0.40 9.13 -6.30
C GLY A 47 0.59 10.23 -6.65
N ALA A 48 0.60 11.36 -5.95
CA ALA A 48 1.65 12.37 -6.07
C ALA A 48 2.97 11.83 -5.52
N VAL A 49 4.10 12.08 -6.20
CA VAL A 49 5.40 11.54 -5.82
C VAL A 49 6.41 12.69 -5.72
N ASP A 50 6.88 12.97 -4.50
CA ASP A 50 7.93 13.97 -4.23
C ASP A 50 9.33 13.35 -4.14
N ALA A 51 9.40 12.03 -4.06
CA ALA A 51 10.60 11.23 -3.98
C ALA A 51 10.39 9.89 -4.70
N MET A 52 11.34 9.46 -5.53
CA MET A 52 11.18 8.28 -6.37
C MET A 52 11.13 7.01 -5.50
N HIS A 53 9.95 6.38 -5.42
CA HIS A 53 9.72 5.18 -4.60
C HIS A 53 10.60 3.99 -5.01
N ASP A 54 10.98 3.91 -6.29
CA ASP A 54 11.89 2.89 -6.81
C ASP A 54 13.29 2.95 -6.18
N SER A 55 13.70 4.14 -5.71
CA SER A 55 14.97 4.41 -5.04
C SER A 55 14.91 4.24 -3.51
N PHE A 56 13.77 3.84 -2.94
CA PHE A 56 13.67 3.65 -1.50
C PHE A 56 14.39 2.37 -1.07
N THR A 57 14.73 2.31 0.22
CA THR A 57 15.19 1.05 0.82
C THR A 57 14.12 -0.03 0.70
N ALA A 58 14.49 -1.31 0.76
CA ALA A 58 13.54 -2.41 0.62
C ALA A 58 12.32 -2.28 1.54
N LEU A 59 12.54 -2.01 2.84
CA LEU A 59 11.44 -1.76 3.79
C LEU A 59 10.77 -0.40 3.58
N GLY A 60 11.52 0.61 3.13
CA GLY A 60 11.02 1.93 2.80
C GLY A 60 10.02 1.94 1.65
N GLY A 61 10.23 1.11 0.62
CA GLY A 61 9.31 0.91 -0.51
C GLY A 61 8.21 -0.11 -0.23
N MET A 62 8.48 -1.12 0.62
CA MET A 62 7.48 -2.14 1.01
C MET A 62 6.26 -1.53 1.71
N VAL A 63 6.46 -0.57 2.63
CA VAL A 63 5.33 0.02 3.37
C VAL A 63 4.37 0.79 2.44
N PRO A 64 4.83 1.70 1.57
CA PRO A 64 3.98 2.31 0.54
C PRO A 64 3.27 1.28 -0.36
N MET A 65 3.98 0.24 -0.81
CA MET A 65 3.40 -0.84 -1.62
C MET A 65 2.27 -1.57 -0.87
N TRP A 66 2.50 -1.91 0.40
CA TRP A 66 1.52 -2.57 1.25
C TRP A 66 0.29 -1.70 1.50
N LEU A 67 0.47 -0.40 1.74
CA LEU A 67 -0.63 0.55 1.97
C LEU A 67 -1.59 0.64 0.77
N MET A 68 -1.08 0.52 -0.45
CA MET A 68 -1.91 0.42 -1.65
C MET A 68 -2.64 -0.93 -1.70
N GLN A 69 -1.92 -2.03 -1.44
CA GLN A 69 -2.46 -3.40 -1.55
C GLN A 69 -3.55 -3.75 -0.53
N ILE A 70 -3.54 -3.13 0.66
CA ILE A 70 -4.62 -3.29 1.65
C ILE A 70 -5.92 -2.59 1.23
N GLY A 71 -5.95 -1.92 0.08
CA GLY A 71 -7.15 -1.33 -0.49
C GLY A 71 -7.35 0.14 -0.14
N GLU A 72 -6.28 0.87 0.19
CA GLU A 72 -6.29 2.33 0.36
C GLU A 72 -7.31 2.82 1.42
N VAL A 73 -7.37 2.10 2.54
CA VAL A 73 -8.36 2.34 3.60
C VAL A 73 -7.85 3.22 4.75
N VAL A 74 -6.57 3.57 4.75
CA VAL A 74 -5.94 4.41 5.78
C VAL A 74 -5.98 5.87 5.33
N PHE A 75 -6.98 6.62 5.80
CA PHE A 75 -7.41 7.91 5.25
C PHE A 75 -7.98 7.80 3.83
N GLY A 76 -7.27 7.11 2.94
CA GLY A 76 -7.68 6.74 1.60
C GLY A 76 -7.98 7.92 0.68
N GLY A 77 -8.41 7.59 -0.54
CA GLY A 77 -8.78 8.61 -1.52
C GLY A 77 -10.06 9.36 -1.17
N VAL A 78 -10.28 10.48 -1.84
CA VAL A 78 -11.46 11.33 -1.62
C VAL A 78 -12.73 10.54 -1.94
N GLY A 79 -13.47 10.17 -0.89
CA GLY A 79 -14.66 9.31 -0.98
C GLY A 79 -14.31 7.82 -1.06
N SER A 80 -13.31 7.42 -1.84
CA SER A 80 -12.92 6.01 -2.00
C SER A 80 -12.40 5.37 -0.73
N GLY A 81 -11.60 6.10 0.04
CA GLY A 81 -11.11 5.65 1.34
C GLY A 81 -12.25 5.38 2.32
N LEU A 82 -13.24 6.28 2.36
CA LEU A 82 -14.35 6.18 3.30
C LEU A 82 -15.23 4.96 2.99
N TYR A 83 -15.69 4.78 1.74
CA TYR A 83 -16.50 3.61 1.43
C TYR A 83 -15.67 2.33 1.53
N GLY A 84 -14.39 2.35 1.16
CA GLY A 84 -13.49 1.20 1.28
C GLY A 84 -13.37 0.76 2.72
N MET A 85 -13.13 1.71 3.64
CA MET A 85 -13.10 1.43 5.07
C MET A 85 -14.45 0.92 5.60
N LEU A 86 -15.57 1.47 5.12
CA LEU A 86 -16.90 0.99 5.50
C LEU A 86 -17.13 -0.48 5.10
N LEU A 87 -16.62 -0.94 3.96
CA LEU A 87 -16.68 -2.36 3.59
C LEU A 87 -15.97 -3.24 4.63
N PHE A 88 -14.78 -2.83 5.09
CA PHE A 88 -14.07 -3.53 6.16
C PHE A 88 -14.79 -3.42 7.52
N VAL A 89 -15.45 -2.29 7.82
CA VAL A 89 -16.28 -2.16 9.02
C VAL A 89 -17.46 -3.14 8.98
N LEU A 90 -18.15 -3.26 7.86
CA LEU A 90 -19.26 -4.23 7.71
C LEU A 90 -18.76 -5.66 7.89
N LEU A 91 -17.60 -6.01 7.34
CA LEU A 91 -16.96 -7.30 7.54
C LEU A 91 -16.59 -7.54 9.01
N ALA A 92 -15.98 -6.55 9.67
CA ALA A 92 -15.59 -6.64 11.07
C ALA A 92 -16.80 -6.82 12.00
N VAL A 93 -17.87 -6.06 11.78
CA VAL A 93 -19.14 -6.19 12.52
C VAL A 93 -19.79 -7.54 12.28
N PHE A 94 -19.74 -8.05 11.05
CA PHE A 94 -20.23 -9.40 10.73
C PHE A 94 -19.50 -10.48 11.51
N ILE A 95 -18.16 -10.45 11.51
CA ILE A 95 -17.34 -11.40 12.26
C ILE A 95 -17.62 -11.27 13.76
N ALA A 96 -17.68 -10.04 14.30
CA ALA A 96 -17.96 -9.81 15.71
C ALA A 96 -19.35 -10.33 16.14
N GLY A 97 -20.40 -10.08 15.33
CA GLY A 97 -21.74 -10.60 15.57
C GLY A 97 -21.78 -12.12 15.56
N LEU A 98 -21.12 -12.73 14.58
CA LEU A 98 -21.02 -14.19 14.44
C LEU A 98 -20.33 -14.82 15.66
N MET A 99 -19.24 -14.23 16.16
CA MET A 99 -18.52 -14.71 17.35
C MET A 99 -19.34 -14.64 18.64
N ILE A 100 -20.23 -13.67 18.76
CA ILE A 100 -21.11 -13.50 19.94
C ILE A 100 -22.41 -14.32 19.79
N GLY A 101 -22.68 -14.88 18.60
CA GLY A 101 -23.92 -15.60 18.30
C GLY A 101 -25.13 -14.67 18.13
N ARG A 102 -24.91 -13.41 17.76
CA ARG A 102 -25.95 -12.41 17.49
C ARG A 102 -26.00 -12.04 16.02
N THR A 103 -27.16 -11.55 15.56
CA THR A 103 -27.27 -11.00 14.20
C THR A 103 -26.38 -9.76 14.07
N PRO A 104 -25.49 -9.68 13.07
CA PRO A 104 -24.65 -8.52 12.84
C PRO A 104 -25.47 -7.25 12.63
N GLU A 105 -25.04 -6.16 13.29
CA GLU A 105 -25.75 -4.89 13.26
C GLU A 105 -24.76 -3.73 13.32
N TYR A 106 -24.88 -2.78 12.38
CA TYR A 106 -24.08 -1.56 12.33
C TYR A 106 -25.00 -0.35 12.32
N LEU A 107 -24.81 0.58 13.27
CA LEU A 107 -25.63 1.81 13.41
C LEU A 107 -27.15 1.55 13.45
N GLY A 108 -27.60 0.49 14.11
CA GLY A 108 -29.02 0.13 14.17
C GLY A 108 -29.53 -0.67 12.96
N LYS A 109 -28.71 -0.87 11.93
CA LYS A 109 -29.07 -1.59 10.71
C LYS A 109 -28.50 -3.01 10.73
N LYS A 110 -29.38 -3.99 10.56
CA LYS A 110 -29.00 -5.40 10.47
C LYS A 110 -28.34 -5.67 9.13
N ILE A 111 -27.23 -6.41 9.16
CA ILE A 111 -26.49 -6.81 7.95
C ILE A 111 -26.98 -8.18 7.52
N ASP A 112 -27.64 -8.24 6.35
CA ASP A 112 -28.17 -9.48 5.80
C ASP A 112 -27.22 -10.11 4.75
N VAL A 113 -27.51 -11.34 4.34
CA VAL A 113 -26.72 -12.13 3.40
C VAL A 113 -26.46 -11.40 2.09
N ARG A 114 -27.44 -10.64 1.58
CA ARG A 114 -27.29 -9.87 0.34
C ARG A 114 -26.20 -8.79 0.47
N GLU A 115 -26.20 -8.06 1.58
CA GLU A 115 -25.24 -6.99 1.84
C GLU A 115 -23.83 -7.56 2.06
N MET A 116 -23.74 -8.71 2.75
CA MET A 116 -22.48 -9.41 2.94
C MET A 116 -21.90 -9.95 1.63
N LYS A 117 -22.74 -10.48 0.73
CA LYS A 117 -22.29 -10.90 -0.62
C LYS A 117 -21.72 -9.74 -1.42
N MET A 118 -22.39 -8.58 -1.41
CA MET A 118 -21.88 -7.38 -2.10
C MET A 118 -20.57 -6.88 -1.49
N THR A 119 -20.47 -6.88 -0.16
CA THR A 119 -19.28 -6.45 0.56
C THR A 119 -18.08 -7.36 0.28
N ALA A 120 -18.29 -8.68 0.32
CA ALA A 120 -17.26 -9.66 0.01
C ALA A 120 -16.75 -9.53 -1.43
N LEU A 121 -17.66 -9.37 -2.40
CA LEU A 121 -17.28 -9.15 -3.80
C LEU A 121 -16.45 -7.88 -3.95
N ALA A 122 -16.89 -6.77 -3.35
CA ALA A 122 -16.18 -5.49 -3.44
C ALA A 122 -14.76 -5.55 -2.86
N ILE A 123 -14.57 -6.20 -1.71
CA ILE A 123 -13.25 -6.38 -1.10
C ILE A 123 -12.34 -7.25 -1.97
N LEU A 124 -12.89 -8.23 -2.70
CA LEU A 124 -12.11 -9.13 -3.54
C LEU A 124 -11.68 -8.50 -4.88
N VAL A 125 -12.33 -7.43 -5.35
CA VAL A 125 -12.01 -6.84 -6.67
C VAL A 125 -10.56 -6.39 -6.75
N THR A 126 -10.08 -5.60 -5.78
CA THR A 126 -8.74 -5.01 -5.81
C THR A 126 -7.62 -6.05 -5.74
N PRO A 127 -7.58 -7.01 -4.77
CA PRO A 127 -6.51 -8.00 -4.73
C PRO A 127 -6.55 -8.94 -5.95
N MET A 128 -7.74 -9.25 -6.48
CA MET A 128 -7.86 -10.08 -7.69
C MET A 128 -7.25 -9.38 -8.91
N LEU A 129 -7.52 -8.09 -9.11
CA LEU A 129 -6.94 -7.33 -10.22
C LEU A 129 -5.42 -7.20 -10.09
N VAL A 130 -4.91 -6.94 -8.89
CA VAL A 130 -3.47 -6.84 -8.64
C VAL A 130 -2.79 -8.18 -8.94
N LEU A 131 -3.27 -9.28 -8.37
CA LEU A 131 -2.64 -10.59 -8.55
C LEU A 131 -2.71 -11.10 -9.99
N LEU A 132 -3.86 -10.97 -10.66
CA LEU A 132 -4.02 -11.40 -12.04
C LEU A 132 -3.21 -10.52 -13.00
N GLY A 133 -3.19 -9.20 -12.77
CA GLY A 133 -2.40 -8.26 -13.56
C GLY A 133 -0.90 -8.51 -13.42
N SER A 134 -0.41 -8.69 -12.19
CA SER A 134 0.99 -9.04 -11.93
C SER A 134 1.37 -10.38 -12.54
N ALA A 135 0.52 -11.41 -12.41
CA ALA A 135 0.77 -12.71 -13.04
C ALA A 135 0.87 -12.59 -14.57
N LEU A 136 -0.05 -11.85 -15.21
CA LEU A 136 -0.02 -11.63 -16.65
C LEU A 136 1.25 -10.88 -17.10
N ALA A 137 1.64 -9.83 -16.38
CA ALA A 137 2.86 -9.08 -16.67
C ALA A 137 4.10 -9.98 -16.60
N MET A 138 4.18 -10.85 -15.59
CA MET A 138 5.30 -11.77 -15.41
C MET A 138 5.34 -12.93 -16.41
N MET A 139 4.20 -13.31 -16.98
CA MET A 139 4.13 -14.39 -17.98
C MET A 139 4.52 -13.93 -19.40
N THR A 140 4.50 -12.63 -19.67
CA THR A 140 4.78 -12.09 -21.01
C THR A 140 6.19 -11.50 -21.10
N ASP A 141 6.85 -11.62 -22.26
CA ASP A 141 8.16 -10.99 -22.48
C ASP A 141 8.02 -9.46 -22.49
N ALA A 142 6.93 -8.94 -23.06
CA ALA A 142 6.64 -7.51 -23.06
C ALA A 142 6.55 -6.94 -21.63
N GLY A 143 5.84 -7.61 -20.72
CA GLY A 143 5.74 -7.19 -19.32
C GLY A 143 7.09 -7.25 -18.60
N ARG A 144 7.83 -8.35 -18.73
CA ARG A 144 9.17 -8.48 -18.11
C ARG A 144 10.20 -7.50 -18.67
N SER A 145 10.09 -7.11 -19.94
CA SER A 145 11.03 -6.16 -20.56
C SER A 145 10.92 -4.73 -20.03
N ALA A 146 9.84 -4.41 -19.32
CA ALA A 146 9.64 -3.09 -18.71
C ALA A 146 10.39 -2.90 -17.38
N MET A 147 10.97 -3.95 -16.80
CA MET A 147 11.71 -3.87 -15.54
C MET A 147 13.04 -3.13 -15.73
N LEU A 148 13.26 -2.08 -14.95
CA LEU A 148 14.53 -1.34 -14.94
C LEU A 148 15.57 -2.02 -14.04
N ASN A 149 15.17 -2.36 -12.82
CA ASN A 149 16.06 -2.93 -11.81
C ASN A 149 15.97 -4.46 -11.82
N PRO A 150 17.11 -5.18 -11.80
CA PRO A 150 17.12 -6.63 -11.78
C PRO A 150 16.82 -7.21 -10.39
N GLY A 151 16.57 -8.52 -10.34
CA GLY A 151 16.39 -9.26 -9.09
C GLY A 151 15.00 -9.05 -8.47
N PRO A 152 14.85 -9.32 -7.15
CA PRO A 152 13.56 -9.23 -6.47
C PRO A 152 12.89 -7.85 -6.53
N HIS A 153 13.67 -6.79 -6.69
CA HIS A 153 13.15 -5.42 -6.81
C HIS A 153 12.43 -5.17 -8.14
N GLY A 154 12.76 -5.93 -9.19
CA GLY A 154 12.08 -5.83 -10.48
C GLY A 154 10.68 -6.45 -10.50
N PHE A 155 10.40 -7.40 -9.60
CA PHE A 155 9.11 -8.10 -9.50
C PHE A 155 8.10 -7.28 -8.70
#